data_AF-A0A0K9NJA9-F1
#
_entry.id   AF-A0A0K9NJA9-F1
#
_cell.length_a   1.000
_cell.length_b   1.000
_cell.length_c   1.000
_cell.angle_alpha   90.00
_cell.angle_beta   90.00
_cell.angle_gamma   90.00
#
_symmetry.space_group_name_H-M   'P 1'
#
loop_
_entity.id
_entity.type
_entity.pdbx_description
1 polymer ?
#
loop_
_entity_poly.entity_id
_entity_poly.type
_entity_poly.pdbx_seq_one_letter_code
_entity_poly.pdbx_strand_id
1 'polypeptide(L)'
;MKWTALLKDIKEKVGLTPIQSNNDSSTSPSSHSRYLNSAEGVGISSAESSSQFAGQSSDSSYERGKYDSEFDFKRFWEEFRSSSYEKEKEVSLNMAVDIFCRLVKQQADVARLVNTLVETHIFSFVIGRAFVTDIEKLRIHSKEKSLHIANVMDFFSDSTKNGISPGSNLLCAVEALVSAPIDKQPLLDSGILSCLIYLLNVFLNPDDTDHGQFHNASNSRENISLKKDENTTKLKQLEVEGTIVHIMKALANHSSAALCLIENDSLQLLFQMVTTGSCSVFSRLKNGHIPLHTIQLYRHAMQILSLLLVNDNGNTAKYIQKHHLIKFLLMAVKDFNSDDCDPAYTMGIVDLIMECVELSYRPGA
;
A
#
# COMPACT_ATOMS: atom_id res chain seq x y z
N MET A 1 -16.65 11.66 5.38
CA MET A 1 -17.27 10.84 4.33
C MET A 1 -18.45 10.08 4.96
N LYS A 2 -19.17 9.24 4.20
CA LYS A 2 -20.21 8.35 4.76
C LYS A 2 -19.77 6.91 4.50
N TRP A 3 -19.17 6.23 5.46
CA TRP A 3 -18.79 4.80 5.43
C TRP A 3 -19.97 3.91 5.04
N THR A 4 -21.20 4.38 5.25
CA THR A 4 -22.41 3.72 4.75
C THR A 4 -22.49 3.65 3.23
N ALA A 5 -22.02 4.66 2.51
CA ALA A 5 -21.92 4.64 1.05
C ALA A 5 -20.82 3.67 0.58
N LEU A 6 -19.73 3.56 1.34
CA LEU A 6 -18.64 2.63 1.07
C LEU A 6 -19.05 1.17 1.27
N LEU A 7 -19.75 0.84 2.36
CA LEU A 7 -20.31 -0.51 2.54
C LEU A 7 -21.37 -0.85 1.48
N LYS A 8 -22.09 0.16 0.99
CA LYS A 8 -23.04 -0.01 -0.12
C LYS A 8 -22.30 -0.26 -1.44
N ASP A 9 -21.24 0.49 -1.73
CA ASP A 9 -20.38 0.30 -2.90
C ASP A 9 -19.68 -1.07 -2.88
N ILE A 10 -19.25 -1.53 -1.70
CA ILE A 10 -18.81 -2.93 -1.50
C ILE A 10 -19.93 -3.85 -1.96
N LYS A 11 -21.10 -3.79 -1.34
CA LYS A 11 -22.21 -4.72 -1.65
C LYS A 11 -22.61 -4.72 -3.14
N GLU A 12 -22.55 -3.57 -3.81
CA GLU A 12 -22.87 -3.42 -5.23
C GLU A 12 -21.74 -3.94 -6.14
N LYS A 13 -20.47 -3.75 -5.77
CA LYS A 13 -19.32 -4.25 -6.53
C LYS A 13 -19.01 -5.74 -6.27
N VAL A 14 -19.39 -6.32 -5.12
CA VAL A 14 -19.07 -7.74 -4.79
C VAL A 14 -20.13 -8.78 -5.16
N GLY A 15 -21.20 -8.44 -5.89
CA GLY A 15 -22.07 -9.44 -6.51
C GLY A 15 -22.60 -10.56 -5.60
N LEU A 16 -22.91 -10.28 -4.33
CA LEU A 16 -23.51 -11.26 -3.42
C LEU A 16 -25.00 -11.43 -3.74
N THR A 17 -25.32 -12.27 -4.73
CA THR A 17 -26.69 -12.78 -4.90
C THR A 17 -26.93 -13.93 -3.91
N PRO A 18 -28.12 -14.02 -3.28
CA PRO A 18 -28.44 -15.15 -2.42
C PRO A 18 -28.62 -16.41 -3.28
N ILE A 19 -27.76 -17.42 -3.08
CA ILE A 19 -27.97 -18.75 -3.67
C ILE A 19 -29.19 -19.38 -2.97
N GLN A 20 -30.29 -19.49 -3.71
CA GLN A 20 -31.39 -20.38 -3.36
C GLN A 20 -30.93 -21.83 -3.51
N SER A 21 -31.08 -22.58 -2.42
CA SER A 21 -30.94 -24.03 -2.34
C SER A 21 -31.90 -24.75 -3.30
N ASN A 22 -31.38 -25.72 -4.06
CA ASN A 22 -32.15 -26.88 -4.48
C ASN A 22 -31.28 -28.13 -4.39
N ASN A 23 -31.80 -29.11 -3.65
CA ASN A 23 -31.29 -30.46 -3.50
C ASN A 23 -31.27 -31.19 -4.86
N ASP A 24 -30.31 -32.09 -5.06
CA ASP A 24 -30.65 -33.45 -5.46
C ASP A 24 -29.54 -34.45 -5.09
N SER A 25 -30.00 -35.57 -4.55
CA SER A 25 -29.28 -36.72 -4.04
C SER A 25 -28.87 -37.69 -5.14
N SER A 26 -27.67 -38.30 -5.02
CA SER A 26 -27.47 -39.70 -5.44
C SER A 26 -26.26 -40.34 -4.74
N THR A 27 -26.41 -41.64 -4.55
CA THR A 27 -25.70 -42.60 -3.70
C THR A 27 -24.38 -43.16 -4.26
N SER A 28 -23.43 -43.43 -3.34
CA SER A 28 -22.40 -44.50 -3.16
C SER A 28 -22.25 -45.64 -4.21
N PRO A 29 -21.13 -46.42 -4.30
CA PRO A 29 -20.27 -46.84 -3.16
C PRO A 29 -18.75 -47.18 -3.36
N SER A 30 -18.09 -47.26 -2.19
CA SER A 30 -16.96 -48.12 -1.72
C SER A 30 -15.80 -48.59 -2.62
N SER A 31 -14.59 -48.58 -2.03
CA SER A 31 -13.66 -49.72 -2.04
C SER A 31 -12.65 -49.66 -0.89
N HIS A 32 -12.47 -50.83 -0.25
CA HIS A 32 -11.61 -51.11 0.89
C HIS A 32 -10.12 -51.22 0.52
N SER A 33 -9.24 -50.93 1.48
CA SER A 33 -8.10 -51.81 1.78
C SER A 33 -7.67 -51.67 3.23
N ARG A 34 -7.77 -52.78 3.97
CA ARG A 34 -7.15 -53.02 5.28
C ARG A 34 -5.91 -53.87 5.03
N TYR A 35 -4.80 -53.56 5.70
CA TYR A 35 -3.84 -54.58 6.15
C TYR A 35 -3.39 -54.28 7.59
N LEU A 36 -3.68 -55.28 8.43
CA LEU A 36 -3.15 -55.62 9.76
C LEU A 36 -1.67 -56.08 9.61
N ASN A 37 -0.78 -56.28 10.59
CA ASN A 37 -0.84 -56.46 12.05
C ASN A 37 0.59 -56.52 12.66
N SER A 38 0.63 -56.57 14.00
CA SER A 38 1.64 -57.17 14.90
C SER A 38 2.86 -56.33 15.33
N ALA A 39 3.31 -56.33 16.60
CA ALA A 39 3.09 -57.28 17.71
C ALA A 39 3.14 -56.60 19.09
N GLU A 40 2.54 -57.29 20.07
CA GLU A 40 2.40 -57.00 21.50
C GLU A 40 3.67 -57.27 22.33
N GLY A 41 3.73 -56.71 23.55
CA GLY A 41 4.30 -57.45 24.69
C GLY A 41 4.86 -56.65 25.88
N VAL A 42 4.04 -56.43 26.92
CA VAL A 42 4.27 -56.54 28.40
C VAL A 42 5.56 -55.92 29.01
N GLY A 43 5.62 -55.16 30.12
CA GLY A 43 4.68 -54.73 31.17
C GLY A 43 5.44 -54.22 32.43
N ILE A 44 4.71 -53.57 33.35
CA ILE A 44 4.90 -53.50 34.82
C ILE A 44 5.75 -52.35 35.48
N SER A 45 5.01 -51.55 36.27
CA SER A 45 5.25 -50.86 37.58
C SER A 45 6.20 -49.65 37.78
N SER A 46 5.55 -48.54 38.18
CA SER A 46 5.75 -47.67 39.36
C SER A 46 7.15 -47.13 39.76
N ALA A 47 7.28 -45.80 39.82
CA ALA A 47 7.74 -45.05 41.01
C ALA A 47 7.67 -43.52 40.78
N GLU A 48 7.23 -42.82 41.82
CA GLU A 48 7.18 -41.36 41.96
C GLU A 48 8.58 -40.73 41.86
N SER A 49 8.67 -39.55 41.25
CA SER A 49 9.56 -38.47 41.71
C SER A 49 9.19 -37.15 41.06
N SER A 50 8.74 -36.24 41.91
CA SER A 50 8.55 -34.81 41.66
C SER A 50 9.84 -34.13 41.20
N SER A 51 9.64 -32.93 40.62
CA SER A 51 10.62 -31.87 40.31
C SER A 51 11.23 -31.88 38.90
N GLN A 52 10.61 -31.11 38.01
CA GLN A 52 11.26 -30.05 37.20
C GLN A 52 10.21 -29.32 36.34
N PHE A 53 9.32 -28.56 36.99
CA PHE A 53 8.56 -27.49 36.35
C PHE A 53 9.41 -26.21 36.40
N ALA A 54 10.30 -26.02 35.44
CA ALA A 54 10.94 -24.72 35.18
C ALA A 54 11.57 -24.76 33.78
N GLY A 55 10.76 -24.54 32.74
CA GLY A 55 11.28 -24.49 31.37
C GLY A 55 10.26 -24.25 30.25
N GLN A 56 8.95 -24.36 30.50
CA GLN A 56 7.92 -24.27 29.45
C GLN A 56 7.00 -23.04 29.52
N SER A 57 7.26 -22.05 30.39
CA SER A 57 6.35 -20.92 30.58
C SER A 57 6.43 -19.83 29.49
N SER A 58 7.51 -19.79 28.71
CA SER A 58 7.73 -18.72 27.71
C SER A 58 6.81 -18.85 26.49
N ASP A 59 6.69 -20.06 25.91
CA ASP A 59 5.87 -20.27 24.70
C ASP A 59 4.36 -20.18 24.98
N SER A 60 3.92 -20.67 26.15
CA SER A 60 2.50 -20.65 26.52
C SER A 60 1.92 -19.24 26.72
N SER A 61 2.77 -18.28 27.09
CA SER A 61 2.35 -16.89 27.32
C SER A 61 2.32 -16.07 26.04
N TYR A 62 3.24 -16.34 25.12
CA TYR A 62 3.28 -15.73 23.79
C TYR A 62 2.10 -16.18 22.91
N GLU A 63 1.84 -17.49 22.85
CA GLU A 63 0.68 -18.05 22.13
C GLU A 63 -0.63 -17.47 22.69
N ARG A 64 -0.79 -17.43 24.03
CA ARG A 64 -1.98 -16.85 24.68
C ARG A 64 -2.19 -15.38 24.32
N GLY A 65 -1.15 -14.56 24.40
CA GLY A 65 -1.24 -13.13 24.05
C GLY A 65 -1.57 -12.87 22.58
N LYS A 66 -1.16 -13.79 21.69
CA LYS A 66 -1.53 -13.76 20.28
C LYS A 66 -3.01 -14.12 20.07
N TYR A 67 -3.51 -15.19 20.71
CA TYR A 67 -4.93 -15.54 20.65
C TYR A 67 -5.83 -14.40 21.16
N ASP A 68 -5.43 -13.74 22.25
CA ASP A 68 -6.16 -12.59 22.79
C ASP A 68 -6.21 -11.43 21.78
N SER A 69 -5.09 -11.17 21.09
CA SER A 69 -5.01 -10.13 20.04
C SER A 69 -5.85 -10.49 18.81
N GLU A 70 -5.86 -11.74 18.35
CA GLU A 70 -6.73 -12.19 17.24
C GLU A 70 -8.22 -12.08 17.61
N PHE A 71 -8.57 -12.40 18.85
CA PHE A 71 -9.93 -12.25 19.36
C PHE A 71 -10.37 -10.79 19.42
N ASP A 72 -9.53 -9.90 19.97
CA ASP A 72 -9.79 -8.47 20.01
C ASP A 72 -9.93 -7.88 18.60
N PHE A 73 -9.08 -8.30 17.66
CA PHE A 73 -9.22 -7.90 16.25
C PHE A 73 -10.61 -8.26 15.72
N LYS A 74 -11.04 -9.52 15.90
CA LYS A 74 -12.34 -10.00 15.41
C LYS A 74 -13.49 -9.22 16.03
N ARG A 75 -13.42 -8.91 17.33
CA ARG A 75 -14.41 -8.07 18.01
C ARG A 75 -14.55 -6.71 17.35
N PHE A 76 -13.45 -5.96 17.19
CA PHE A 76 -13.50 -4.62 16.61
C PHE A 76 -13.86 -4.63 15.12
N TRP A 77 -13.44 -5.66 14.38
CA TRP A 77 -13.86 -5.84 13.00
C TRP A 77 -15.38 -6.04 12.89
N GLU A 78 -15.98 -6.86 13.76
CA GLU A 78 -17.44 -7.01 13.79
C GLU A 78 -18.17 -5.75 14.25
N GLU A 79 -17.62 -5.02 15.21
CA GLU A 79 -18.17 -3.72 15.64
C GLU A 79 -18.19 -2.72 14.46
N PHE A 80 -17.11 -2.66 13.67
CA PHE A 80 -17.06 -1.86 12.45
C PHE A 80 -18.14 -2.27 11.44
N ARG A 81 -18.33 -3.59 11.21
CA ARG A 81 -19.34 -4.09 10.27
C ARG A 81 -20.77 -3.85 10.73
N SER A 82 -21.02 -3.94 12.03
CA SER A 82 -22.37 -3.86 12.64
C SER A 82 -22.80 -2.45 13.03
N SER A 83 -21.87 -1.52 13.24
CA SER A 83 -22.22 -0.15 13.63
C SER A 83 -23.02 0.57 12.54
N SER A 84 -23.96 1.41 12.97
CA SER A 84 -24.73 2.30 12.10
C SER A 84 -24.23 3.74 12.13
N TYR A 85 -23.28 4.07 13.02
CA TYR A 85 -22.78 5.42 13.23
C TYR A 85 -21.38 5.60 12.66
N GLU A 86 -21.19 6.67 11.87
CA GLU A 86 -19.93 6.95 11.17
C GLU A 86 -18.73 7.01 12.12
N LYS A 87 -18.90 7.68 13.25
CA LYS A 87 -17.84 7.90 14.24
C LYS A 87 -17.42 6.59 14.92
N GLU A 88 -18.37 5.72 15.21
CA GLU A 88 -18.09 4.40 15.80
C GLU A 88 -17.39 3.47 14.82
N LYS A 89 -17.76 3.53 13.53
CA LYS A 89 -17.04 2.80 12.47
C LYS A 89 -15.59 3.20 12.40
N GLU A 90 -15.32 4.50 12.37
CA GLU A 90 -13.96 5.02 12.31
C GLU A 90 -13.13 4.56 13.52
N VAL A 91 -13.69 4.64 14.73
CA VAL A 91 -13.02 4.18 15.96
C VAL A 91 -12.75 2.67 15.91
N SER A 92 -13.76 1.87 15.56
CA SER A 92 -13.65 0.40 15.53
C SER A 92 -12.67 -0.06 14.46
N LEU A 93 -12.68 0.56 13.28
CA LEU A 93 -11.72 0.28 12.22
C LEU A 93 -10.30 0.63 12.66
N ASN A 94 -10.08 1.81 13.25
CA ASN A 94 -8.76 2.21 13.73
C ASN A 94 -8.20 1.23 14.78
N MET A 95 -9.05 0.72 15.68
CA MET A 95 -8.67 -0.30 16.65
C MET A 95 -8.33 -1.64 15.97
N ALA A 96 -9.15 -2.10 15.03
CA ALA A 96 -8.90 -3.34 14.29
C ALA A 96 -7.59 -3.26 13.49
N VAL A 97 -7.33 -2.15 12.79
CA VAL A 97 -6.11 -1.94 12.00
C VAL A 97 -4.88 -1.85 12.89
N ASP A 98 -4.96 -1.20 14.05
CA ASP A 98 -3.87 -1.19 15.03
C ASP A 98 -3.46 -2.60 15.46
N ILE A 99 -4.44 -3.41 15.85
CA ILE A 99 -4.21 -4.80 16.26
C ILE A 99 -3.64 -5.61 15.09
N PHE A 100 -4.18 -5.44 13.88
CA PHE A 100 -3.68 -6.10 12.68
C PHE A 100 -2.19 -5.79 12.45
N CYS A 101 -1.79 -4.52 12.54
CA CYS A 101 -0.39 -4.13 12.36
C CYS A 101 0.52 -4.75 13.43
N ARG A 102 0.05 -4.88 14.68
CA ARG A 102 0.78 -5.59 15.74
C ARG A 102 0.90 -7.09 15.46
N LEU A 103 -0.16 -7.73 14.96
CA LEU A 103 -0.16 -9.15 14.59
C LEU A 103 0.77 -9.43 13.41
N VAL A 104 0.77 -8.56 12.38
CA VAL A 104 1.70 -8.66 11.24
C VAL A 104 3.16 -8.64 11.70
N LYS A 105 3.52 -7.76 12.64
CA LYS A 105 4.88 -7.70 13.20
C LYS A 105 5.28 -8.96 13.97
N GLN A 106 4.31 -9.75 14.43
CA GLN A 106 4.54 -10.99 15.19
C GLN A 106 4.55 -12.23 14.30
N GLN A 107 4.05 -12.16 13.06
CA GLN A 107 3.84 -13.33 12.21
C GLN A 107 4.56 -13.22 10.87
N ALA A 108 5.39 -14.21 10.55
CA ALA A 108 6.11 -14.25 9.28
C ALA A 108 5.21 -14.48 8.05
N ASP A 109 4.03 -15.11 8.25
CA ASP A 109 3.08 -15.43 7.18
C ASP A 109 1.82 -14.56 7.30
N VAL A 110 1.85 -13.43 6.60
CA VAL A 110 0.75 -12.46 6.53
C VAL A 110 -0.46 -13.03 5.79
N ALA A 111 -0.27 -13.85 4.76
CA ALA A 111 -1.39 -14.43 4.01
C ALA A 111 -2.24 -15.34 4.89
N ARG A 112 -1.59 -16.21 5.68
CA ARG A 112 -2.28 -17.05 6.67
C ARG A 112 -2.98 -16.22 7.73
N LEU A 113 -2.36 -15.14 8.23
CA LEU A 113 -2.97 -14.24 9.21
C LEU A 113 -4.28 -13.67 8.67
N VAL A 114 -4.24 -13.04 7.48
CA VAL A 114 -5.41 -12.40 6.87
C VAL A 114 -6.53 -13.42 6.65
N ASN A 115 -6.21 -14.58 6.07
CA ASN A 115 -7.20 -15.65 5.82
C ASN A 115 -7.84 -16.22 7.10
N THR A 116 -7.17 -16.10 8.25
CA THR A 116 -7.69 -16.58 9.55
C THR A 116 -8.57 -15.53 10.25
N LEU A 117 -8.28 -14.26 9.99
CA LEU A 117 -8.94 -13.13 10.64
C LEU A 117 -10.22 -12.70 9.91
N VAL A 118 -10.21 -12.67 8.58
CA VAL A 118 -11.20 -11.96 7.76
C VAL A 118 -11.38 -12.58 6.39
N GLU A 119 -12.46 -12.21 5.72
CA GLU A 119 -12.59 -12.38 4.28
C GLU A 119 -11.62 -11.43 3.57
N THR A 120 -10.52 -11.99 3.05
CA THR A 120 -9.38 -11.26 2.46
C THR A 120 -9.78 -10.20 1.45
N HIS A 121 -10.74 -10.51 0.58
CA HIS A 121 -11.27 -9.58 -0.42
C HIS A 121 -11.91 -8.34 0.24
N ILE A 122 -12.85 -8.55 1.17
CA ILE A 122 -13.59 -7.47 1.83
C ILE A 122 -12.64 -6.61 2.66
N PHE A 123 -11.76 -7.26 3.43
CA PHE A 123 -10.80 -6.56 4.26
C PHE A 123 -9.86 -5.68 3.43
N SER A 124 -9.26 -6.25 2.37
CA SER A 124 -8.34 -5.51 1.50
C SER A 124 -9.01 -4.30 0.86
N PHE A 125 -10.25 -4.44 0.35
CA PHE A 125 -11.01 -3.31 -0.18
C PHE A 125 -11.29 -2.25 0.89
N VAL A 126 -11.72 -2.63 2.09
CA VAL A 126 -12.01 -1.70 3.18
C VAL A 126 -10.76 -0.93 3.59
N ILE A 127 -9.62 -1.59 3.76
CA ILE A 127 -8.35 -0.95 4.10
C ILE A 127 -7.93 0.04 3.01
N GLY A 128 -7.97 -0.40 1.74
CA GLY A 128 -7.63 0.47 0.62
C GLY A 128 -8.56 1.67 0.50
N ARG A 129 -9.87 1.49 0.70
CA ARG A 129 -10.81 2.60 0.70
C ARG A 129 -10.63 3.53 1.88
N ALA A 130 -10.33 3.01 3.07
CA ALA A 130 -10.11 3.85 4.24
C ALA A 130 -8.89 4.76 4.05
N PHE A 131 -7.80 4.21 3.51
CA PHE A 131 -6.62 4.97 3.11
C PHE A 131 -6.98 6.10 2.13
N VAL A 132 -7.66 5.77 1.03
CA VAL A 132 -8.08 6.76 0.01
C VAL A 132 -8.95 7.85 0.63
N THR A 133 -9.93 7.46 1.43
CA THR A 133 -10.86 8.37 2.10
C THR A 133 -10.14 9.34 3.02
N ASP A 134 -9.19 8.87 3.82
CA ASP A 134 -8.49 9.73 4.77
C ASP A 134 -7.53 10.69 4.07
N ILE A 135 -6.80 10.26 3.04
CA ILE A 135 -5.98 11.17 2.22
C ILE A 135 -6.85 12.21 1.51
N GLU A 136 -8.02 11.81 0.98
CA GLU A 136 -8.92 12.76 0.35
C GLU A 136 -9.52 13.77 1.34
N LYS A 137 -9.70 13.40 2.62
CA LYS A 137 -10.05 14.39 3.66
C LYS A 137 -8.94 15.44 3.78
N LEU A 138 -7.66 15.08 3.77
CA LEU A 138 -6.56 16.06 3.83
C LEU A 138 -6.64 17.07 2.68
N ARG A 139 -6.97 16.59 1.47
CA ARG A 139 -7.18 17.43 0.30
C ARG A 139 -8.34 18.40 0.48
N ILE A 140 -9.51 17.92 0.87
CA ILE A 140 -10.75 18.73 0.96
C ILE A 140 -10.67 19.81 2.05
N HIS A 141 -9.99 19.51 3.17
CA HIS A 141 -9.86 20.45 4.28
C HIS A 141 -8.72 21.47 4.09
N SER A 142 -7.90 21.32 3.05
CA SER A 142 -6.90 22.32 2.68
C SER A 142 -7.56 23.55 2.04
N LYS A 143 -6.95 24.73 2.21
CA LYS A 143 -7.46 25.99 1.64
C LYS A 143 -7.53 25.95 0.11
N GLU A 144 -6.58 25.26 -0.52
CA GLU A 144 -6.42 25.21 -1.98
C GLU A 144 -7.07 23.98 -2.62
N LYS A 145 -7.69 23.10 -1.82
CA LYS A 145 -8.19 21.78 -2.26
C LYS A 145 -7.10 20.92 -2.91
N SER A 146 -5.85 21.13 -2.53
CA SER A 146 -4.65 20.39 -2.95
C SER A 146 -4.10 19.59 -1.76
N LEU A 147 -3.23 18.63 -2.05
CA LEU A 147 -2.49 17.92 -1.01
C LEU A 147 -1.18 18.65 -0.76
N HIS A 148 -0.92 19.04 0.48
CA HIS A 148 0.35 19.64 0.90
C HIS A 148 1.16 18.61 1.69
N ILE A 149 2.49 18.62 1.49
CA ILE A 149 3.40 17.66 2.12
C ILE A 149 3.30 17.70 3.65
N ALA A 150 3.20 18.89 4.25
CA ALA A 150 3.05 19.04 5.70
C ALA A 150 1.84 18.27 6.24
N ASN A 151 0.65 18.47 5.64
CA ASN A 151 -0.58 17.79 6.05
C ASN A 151 -0.48 16.26 5.89
N VAL A 152 0.21 15.79 4.85
CA VAL A 152 0.45 14.36 4.61
C VAL A 152 1.38 13.79 5.68
N MET A 153 2.46 14.50 6.02
CA MET A 153 3.41 14.06 7.03
C MET A 153 2.84 14.10 8.45
N ASP A 154 2.00 15.10 8.75
CA ASP A 154 1.22 15.18 9.99
C ASP A 154 0.29 13.98 10.09
N PHE A 155 -0.45 13.65 9.04
CA PHE A 155 -1.33 12.47 9.03
C PHE A 155 -0.60 11.15 9.34
N PHE A 156 0.60 10.95 8.78
CA PHE A 156 1.39 9.74 9.06
C PHE A 156 2.12 9.76 10.40
N SER A 157 2.27 10.94 11.02
CA SER A 157 2.96 11.11 12.31
C SER A 157 2.01 11.22 13.49
N ASP A 158 0.77 11.64 13.25
CA ASP A 158 -0.21 11.93 14.28
C ASP A 158 -0.62 10.66 15.03
N SER A 159 -0.66 10.79 16.36
CA SER A 159 -1.16 9.75 17.25
C SER A 159 -2.41 10.25 17.97
N THR A 160 -3.44 9.41 18.00
CA THR A 160 -4.62 9.60 18.83
C THR A 160 -4.27 9.59 20.32
N LYS A 161 -5.21 10.02 21.16
CA LYS A 161 -5.09 9.98 22.63
C LYS A 161 -4.77 8.58 23.19
N ASN A 162 -5.09 7.53 22.44
CA ASN A 162 -4.85 6.14 22.83
C ASN A 162 -3.49 5.62 22.34
N GLY A 163 -2.64 6.48 21.79
CA GLY A 163 -1.32 6.12 21.24
C GLY A 163 -1.37 5.45 19.86
N ILE A 164 -2.55 5.32 19.25
CA ILE A 164 -2.74 4.75 17.91
C ILE A 164 -2.41 5.81 16.88
N SER A 165 -1.62 5.49 15.84
CA SER A 165 -1.41 6.35 14.67
C SER A 165 -2.19 5.81 13.48
N PRO A 166 -3.40 6.34 13.17
CA PRO A 166 -4.25 5.79 12.12
C PRO A 166 -3.59 5.83 10.75
N GLY A 167 -2.91 6.93 10.39
CA GLY A 167 -2.24 7.06 9.10
C GLY A 167 -1.09 6.06 8.93
N SER A 168 -0.20 5.97 9.93
CA SER A 168 0.90 5.00 9.92
C SER A 168 0.38 3.55 9.91
N ASN A 169 -0.65 3.25 10.69
CA ASN A 169 -1.27 1.93 10.75
C ASN A 169 -1.95 1.54 9.42
N LEU A 170 -2.64 2.47 8.75
CA LEU A 170 -3.20 2.21 7.42
C LEU A 170 -2.09 1.95 6.39
N LEU A 171 -1.01 2.74 6.41
CA LEU A 171 0.13 2.52 5.51
C LEU A 171 0.79 1.14 5.75
N CYS A 172 1.02 0.78 7.01
CA CYS A 172 1.53 -0.53 7.42
C CYS A 172 0.61 -1.68 7.00
N ALA A 173 -0.71 -1.52 7.16
CA ALA A 173 -1.68 -2.54 6.77
C ALA A 173 -1.69 -2.74 5.25
N VAL A 174 -1.67 -1.67 4.46
CA VAL A 174 -1.58 -1.76 3.00
C VAL A 174 -0.28 -2.42 2.57
N GLU A 175 0.86 -2.04 3.16
CA GLU A 175 2.17 -2.65 2.89
C GLU A 175 2.15 -4.16 3.15
N ALA A 176 1.56 -4.59 4.26
CA ALA A 176 1.43 -6.00 4.61
C ALA A 176 0.57 -6.75 3.57
N LEU A 177 -0.55 -6.17 3.15
CA LEU A 177 -1.48 -6.78 2.20
C LEU A 177 -0.85 -6.93 0.80
N VAL A 178 -0.14 -5.92 0.29
CA VAL A 178 0.48 -6.01 -1.04
C VAL A 178 1.73 -6.89 -1.08
N SER A 179 2.39 -7.07 0.07
CA SER A 179 3.55 -7.96 0.22
C SER A 179 3.17 -9.43 0.38
N ALA A 180 1.93 -9.70 0.82
CA ALA A 180 1.41 -11.05 0.93
C ALA A 180 1.03 -11.63 -0.45
N PRO A 181 1.14 -12.96 -0.66
CA PRO A 181 0.64 -13.64 -1.85
C PRO A 181 -0.89 -13.77 -1.83
N ILE A 182 -1.58 -12.65 -1.72
CA ILE A 182 -3.05 -12.54 -1.78
C ILE A 182 -3.48 -11.80 -3.05
N ASP A 183 -4.76 -11.91 -3.38
CA ASP A 183 -5.35 -11.14 -4.48
C ASP A 183 -5.28 -9.64 -4.19
N LYS A 184 -4.70 -8.89 -5.14
CA LYS A 184 -4.50 -7.44 -5.06
C LYS A 184 -5.62 -6.65 -5.74
N GLN A 185 -6.48 -7.31 -6.51
CA GLN A 185 -7.61 -6.66 -7.20
C GLN A 185 -8.50 -5.83 -6.26
N PRO A 186 -8.83 -6.27 -5.03
CA PRO A 186 -9.69 -5.49 -4.14
C PRO A 186 -9.05 -4.16 -3.68
N LEU A 187 -7.72 -4.10 -3.59
CA LEU A 187 -6.98 -2.86 -3.33
C LEU A 187 -7.03 -1.93 -4.54
N LEU A 188 -6.88 -2.48 -5.75
CA LEU A 188 -6.98 -1.69 -6.99
C LEU A 188 -8.38 -1.09 -7.16
N ASP A 189 -9.42 -1.89 -6.93
CA ASP A 189 -10.83 -1.47 -7.01
C ASP A 189 -11.19 -0.39 -5.98
N SER A 190 -10.41 -0.28 -4.91
CA SER A 190 -10.56 0.78 -3.91
C SER A 190 -10.08 2.15 -4.44
N GLY A 191 -9.32 2.18 -5.54
CA GLY A 191 -8.69 3.37 -6.09
C GLY A 191 -7.36 3.75 -5.41
N ILE A 192 -6.77 2.84 -4.61
CA ILE A 192 -5.57 3.17 -3.83
C ILE A 192 -4.38 3.55 -4.71
N LEU A 193 -4.20 2.91 -5.86
CA LEU A 193 -3.06 3.19 -6.73
C LEU A 193 -3.09 4.62 -7.28
N SER A 194 -4.29 5.09 -7.68
CA SER A 194 -4.48 6.50 -8.08
C SER A 194 -4.13 7.45 -6.94
N CYS A 195 -4.61 7.18 -5.72
CA CYS A 195 -4.28 7.96 -4.53
C CYS A 195 -2.76 8.00 -4.24
N LEU A 196 -2.07 6.87 -4.35
CA LEU A 196 -0.62 6.78 -4.16
C LEU A 196 0.16 7.55 -5.23
N ILE A 197 -0.32 7.59 -6.48
CA ILE A 197 0.27 8.44 -7.52
C ILE A 197 0.17 9.92 -7.13
N TYR A 198 -0.96 10.39 -6.62
CA TYR A 198 -1.07 11.77 -6.13
C TYR A 198 -0.13 12.05 -4.96
N LEU A 199 0.02 11.11 -4.02
CA LEU A 199 1.00 11.25 -2.93
C LEU A 199 2.44 11.33 -3.44
N LEU A 200 2.82 10.46 -4.39
CA LEU A 200 4.13 10.53 -5.03
C LEU A 200 4.36 11.89 -5.70
N ASN A 201 3.33 12.46 -6.34
CA ASN A 201 3.43 13.79 -6.95
C ASN A 201 3.76 14.88 -5.92
N VAL A 202 3.15 14.79 -4.74
CA VAL A 202 3.36 15.74 -3.63
C VAL A 202 4.79 15.63 -3.11
N PHE A 203 5.34 14.41 -2.97
CA PHE A 203 6.74 14.24 -2.56
C PHE A 203 7.75 14.71 -3.62
N LEU A 204 7.40 14.62 -4.90
CA LEU A 204 8.24 15.11 -5.99
C LEU A 204 8.22 16.64 -6.13
N ASN A 205 7.14 17.29 -5.68
CA ASN A 205 6.96 18.74 -5.78
C ASN A 205 6.53 19.32 -4.41
N PRO A 206 7.41 19.27 -3.39
CA PRO A 206 7.12 19.97 -2.14
C PRO A 206 7.00 21.47 -2.46
N ASP A 207 5.89 22.10 -2.05
CA ASP A 207 5.67 23.52 -2.31
C ASP A 207 6.88 24.36 -1.86
N ASP A 208 7.40 25.23 -2.74
CA ASP A 208 8.54 26.11 -2.47
C ASP A 208 8.28 27.10 -1.30
N THR A 209 7.07 27.10 -0.73
CA THR A 209 6.65 28.01 0.34
C THR A 209 7.32 27.73 1.69
N ASP A 210 7.81 26.52 1.94
CA ASP A 210 8.52 26.19 3.20
C ASP A 210 10.04 26.43 3.13
N HIS A 211 10.61 26.64 1.94
CA HIS A 211 12.03 26.97 1.80
C HIS A 211 12.32 28.49 1.90
N GLY A 212 11.30 29.31 2.16
CA GLY A 212 11.42 30.76 2.33
C GLY A 212 11.99 31.25 3.67
N GLN A 213 12.26 30.37 4.64
CA GLN A 213 12.86 30.73 5.93
C GLN A 213 14.33 30.30 6.08
N PHE A 214 15.14 30.41 5.02
CA PHE A 214 16.59 30.47 5.18
C PHE A 214 17.00 31.89 5.64
N HIS A 215 16.65 32.25 6.89
CA HIS A 215 17.13 33.48 7.51
C HIS A 215 18.36 33.18 8.40
N ASN A 216 19.50 33.69 7.92
CA ASN A 216 20.61 34.32 8.62
C ASN A 216 21.08 33.76 9.99
N ALA A 217 22.38 33.46 10.00
CA ALA A 217 23.21 33.09 11.13
C ALA A 217 23.05 33.94 12.41
N SER A 218 22.70 33.28 13.52
CA SER A 218 23.48 33.22 14.77
C SER A 218 22.61 32.74 15.93
N ASN A 219 22.86 31.53 16.44
CA ASN A 219 22.79 31.14 17.87
C ASN A 219 23.02 29.62 18.03
N SER A 220 24.08 29.24 18.75
CA SER A 220 24.74 27.92 18.66
C SER A 220 24.19 26.82 19.59
N ARG A 221 23.02 27.00 20.23
CA ARG A 221 22.45 25.98 21.14
C ARG A 221 21.06 25.46 20.76
N GLU A 222 20.17 26.32 20.23
CA GLU A 222 18.88 25.89 19.64
C GLU A 222 19.08 25.11 18.34
N ASN A 223 20.16 25.38 17.61
CA ASN A 223 20.53 24.72 16.37
C ASN A 223 20.73 23.20 16.50
N ILE A 224 21.13 22.68 17.66
CA ILE A 224 21.37 21.23 17.82
C ILE A 224 20.04 20.49 18.00
N SER A 225 19.09 21.08 18.73
CA SER A 225 17.76 20.50 18.95
C SER A 225 16.93 20.56 17.66
N LEU A 226 16.95 21.71 16.97
CA LEU A 226 16.25 21.89 15.70
C LEU A 226 16.80 20.99 14.59
N LYS A 227 18.13 20.84 14.48
CA LYS A 227 18.73 19.90 13.51
C LYS A 227 18.42 18.43 13.81
N LYS A 228 18.29 18.06 15.09
CA LYS A 228 17.93 16.70 15.49
C LYS A 228 16.46 16.40 15.15
N ASP A 229 15.58 17.37 15.36
CA ASP A 229 14.16 17.27 15.03
C ASP A 229 13.94 17.24 13.51
N GLU A 230 14.61 18.12 12.77
CA GLU A 230 14.61 18.17 11.30
C GLU A 230 15.12 16.86 10.68
N ASN A 231 16.21 16.30 11.21
CA ASN A 231 16.72 14.99 10.76
C ASN A 231 15.74 13.85 11.05
N THR A 232 14.97 13.93 12.15
CA THR A 232 13.98 12.91 12.51
C THR A 232 12.77 12.99 11.59
N THR A 233 12.29 14.19 11.29
CA THR A 233 11.19 14.43 10.34
C THR A 233 11.56 13.98 8.94
N LYS A 234 12.80 14.27 8.50
CA LYS A 234 13.30 13.84 7.19
C LYS A 234 13.46 12.32 7.10
N LEU A 235 13.91 11.66 8.17
CA LEU A 235 14.02 10.20 8.20
C LEU A 235 12.64 9.53 8.11
N LYS A 236 11.64 10.07 8.82
CA LYS A 236 10.25 9.62 8.71
C LYS A 236 9.67 9.83 7.32
N GLN A 237 9.94 10.97 6.68
CA GLN A 237 9.51 11.21 5.31
C GLN A 237 10.09 10.16 4.35
N LEU A 238 11.39 9.88 4.43
CA LEU A 238 12.04 8.86 3.60
C LEU A 238 11.46 7.46 3.84
N GLU A 239 11.09 7.12 5.07
CA GLU A 239 10.42 5.86 5.41
C GLU A 239 9.04 5.78 4.73
N VAL A 240 8.22 6.82 4.88
CA VAL A 240 6.88 6.91 4.26
C VAL A 240 6.97 6.84 2.74
N GLU A 241 7.88 7.61 2.12
CA GLU A 241 8.15 7.58 0.69
C GLU A 241 8.55 6.17 0.21
N GLY A 242 9.47 5.53 0.93
CA GLY A 242 9.93 4.19 0.62
C GLY A 242 8.80 3.17 0.64
N THR A 243 7.96 3.18 1.68
CA THR A 243 6.80 2.29 1.80
C THR A 243 5.78 2.56 0.70
N ILE A 244 5.49 3.82 0.37
CA ILE A 244 4.58 4.19 -0.72
C ILE A 244 5.07 3.65 -2.06
N VAL A 245 6.35 3.86 -2.38
CA VAL A 245 6.95 3.35 -3.62
C VAL A 245 6.90 1.82 -3.67
N HIS A 246 7.19 1.14 -2.56
CA HIS A 246 7.10 -0.32 -2.46
C HIS A 246 5.68 -0.81 -2.76
N ILE A 247 4.67 -0.20 -2.13
CA ILE A 247 3.26 -0.51 -2.38
C ILE A 247 2.89 -0.29 -3.84
N MET A 248 3.27 0.84 -4.42
CA MET A 248 2.97 1.16 -5.82
C MET A 248 3.56 0.13 -6.78
N LYS A 249 4.82 -0.29 -6.57
CA LYS A 249 5.46 -1.33 -7.38
C LYS A 249 4.76 -2.68 -7.25
N ALA A 250 4.38 -3.07 -6.04
CA ALA A 250 3.68 -4.32 -5.79
C ALA A 250 2.30 -4.36 -6.47
N LEU A 251 1.59 -3.22 -6.49
CA LEU A 251 0.30 -3.08 -7.19
C LEU A 251 0.46 -2.99 -8.71
N ALA A 252 1.47 -2.27 -9.21
CA ALA A 252 1.73 -2.08 -10.64
C ALA A 252 2.05 -3.39 -11.39
N ASN A 253 2.51 -4.42 -10.67
CA ASN A 253 2.69 -5.76 -11.22
C ASN A 253 1.37 -6.50 -11.55
N HIS A 254 0.22 -5.93 -11.22
CA HIS A 254 -1.07 -6.53 -11.51
C HIS A 254 -1.60 -6.09 -12.88
N SER A 255 -2.15 -7.01 -13.67
CA SER A 255 -2.53 -6.75 -15.07
C SER A 255 -3.66 -5.74 -15.26
N SER A 256 -4.48 -5.49 -14.23
CA SER A 256 -5.54 -4.47 -14.24
C SER A 256 -5.09 -3.12 -13.70
N ALA A 257 -3.89 -3.02 -13.13
CA ALA A 257 -3.45 -1.82 -12.41
C ALA A 257 -3.46 -0.56 -13.29
N ALA A 258 -3.00 -0.68 -14.54
CA ALA A 258 -2.99 0.43 -15.49
C ALA A 258 -4.42 0.91 -15.82
N LEU A 259 -5.37 -0.02 -15.93
CA LEU A 259 -6.78 0.28 -16.22
C LEU A 259 -7.44 1.09 -15.09
N CYS A 260 -7.08 0.83 -13.82
CA CYS A 260 -7.61 1.58 -12.69
C CYS A 260 -7.17 3.06 -12.65
N LEU A 261 -6.26 3.48 -13.53
CA LEU A 261 -5.67 4.83 -13.53
C LEU A 261 -6.23 5.76 -14.61
N ILE A 262 -7.00 5.25 -15.57
CA ILE A 262 -7.47 6.03 -16.71
C ILE A 262 -8.69 6.91 -16.39
N GLU A 263 -9.45 6.58 -15.34
CA GLU A 263 -10.69 7.30 -14.99
C GLU A 263 -10.44 8.70 -14.41
N ASN A 264 -9.31 8.89 -13.73
CA ASN A 264 -9.00 10.14 -12.99
C ASN A 264 -7.69 10.78 -13.45
N ASP A 265 -7.28 10.55 -14.70
CA ASP A 265 -6.03 11.08 -15.29
C ASP A 265 -4.74 10.77 -14.50
N SER A 266 -4.78 9.82 -13.57
CA SER A 266 -3.64 9.46 -12.73
C SER A 266 -2.53 8.81 -13.57
N LEU A 267 -2.91 8.08 -14.62
CA LEU A 267 -1.93 7.56 -15.60
C LEU A 267 -1.20 8.71 -16.31
N GLN A 268 -1.95 9.72 -16.78
CA GLN A 268 -1.37 10.89 -17.42
C GLN A 268 -0.44 11.66 -16.47
N LEU A 269 -0.81 11.82 -15.19
CA LEU A 269 0.04 12.44 -14.18
C LEU A 269 1.36 11.67 -13.99
N LEU A 270 1.33 10.34 -13.98
CA LEU A 270 2.54 9.53 -13.88
C LEU A 270 3.47 9.71 -15.09
N PHE A 271 2.93 9.78 -16.32
CA PHE A 271 3.72 10.13 -17.51
C PHE A 271 4.37 11.51 -17.35
N GLN A 272 3.64 12.50 -16.84
CA GLN A 272 4.17 13.85 -16.61
C GLN A 272 5.32 13.84 -15.58
N MET A 273 5.20 13.10 -14.48
CA MET A 273 6.30 12.95 -13.50
C MET A 273 7.56 12.39 -14.17
N VAL A 274 7.42 11.32 -14.94
CA VAL A 274 8.55 10.68 -15.62
C VAL A 274 9.25 11.65 -16.56
N THR A 275 8.49 12.40 -17.36
CA THR A 275 9.07 13.40 -18.28
C THR A 275 9.72 14.57 -17.55
N THR A 276 9.14 15.03 -16.44
CA THR A 276 9.70 16.10 -15.61
C THR A 276 11.07 15.71 -15.06
N GLY A 277 11.24 14.45 -14.66
CA GLY A 277 12.51 13.94 -14.16
C GLY A 277 13.68 14.01 -15.15
N SER A 278 13.43 14.13 -16.46
CA SER A 278 14.45 14.01 -17.51
C SER A 278 15.40 15.21 -17.65
N CYS A 279 14.88 16.44 -17.66
CA CYS A 279 15.67 17.65 -17.95
C CYS A 279 15.63 18.70 -16.82
N SER A 280 14.45 18.98 -16.24
CA SER A 280 14.31 20.08 -15.26
C SER A 280 14.86 19.73 -13.87
N VAL A 281 14.95 18.43 -13.56
CA VAL A 281 15.32 17.94 -12.23
C VAL A 281 16.82 17.64 -12.15
N PHE A 282 17.42 16.98 -13.15
CA PHE A 282 18.86 16.69 -13.15
C PHE A 282 19.73 17.94 -13.23
N SER A 283 19.32 18.96 -14.00
CA SER A 283 19.98 20.26 -14.03
C SER A 283 19.93 20.94 -12.65
N ARG A 284 18.77 20.93 -11.98
CA ARG A 284 18.64 21.42 -10.60
C ARG A 284 19.50 20.63 -9.61
N LEU A 285 19.67 19.32 -9.77
CA LEU A 285 20.59 18.54 -8.92
C LEU A 285 22.04 18.97 -9.14
N LYS A 286 22.49 19.07 -10.40
CA LYS A 286 23.86 19.48 -10.72
C LYS A 286 24.20 20.83 -10.09
N ASN A 287 23.22 21.73 -10.04
CA ASN A 287 23.35 23.04 -9.42
C ASN A 287 23.22 23.01 -7.88
N GLY A 288 22.86 21.87 -7.28
CA GLY A 288 22.68 21.70 -5.82
C GLY A 288 21.32 22.15 -5.29
N HIS A 289 20.34 22.41 -6.17
CA HIS A 289 19.02 22.95 -5.81
C HIS A 289 18.03 21.88 -5.36
N ILE A 290 18.31 20.59 -5.58
CA ILE A 290 17.49 19.47 -5.11
C ILE A 290 18.37 18.36 -4.54
N PRO A 291 17.89 17.55 -3.58
CA PRO A 291 18.70 16.46 -3.04
C PRO A 291 18.59 15.19 -3.91
N LEU A 292 19.58 14.29 -3.77
CA LEU A 292 19.66 13.03 -4.53
C LEU A 292 18.40 12.15 -4.41
N HIS A 293 17.75 12.14 -3.24
CA HIS A 293 16.55 11.33 -3.01
C HIS A 293 15.40 11.68 -3.98
N THR A 294 15.25 12.95 -4.35
CA THR A 294 14.21 13.40 -5.29
C THR A 294 14.40 12.75 -6.66
N ILE A 295 15.65 12.62 -7.12
CA ILE A 295 15.95 11.91 -8.37
C ILE A 295 15.66 10.42 -8.26
N GLN A 296 15.91 9.81 -7.09
CA GLN A 296 15.55 8.42 -6.86
C GLN A 296 14.04 8.21 -6.94
N LEU A 297 13.24 9.13 -6.40
CA LEU A 297 11.78 9.09 -6.54
C LEU A 297 11.32 9.19 -8.01
N TYR A 298 11.93 10.07 -8.83
CA TYR A 298 11.63 10.11 -10.27
C TYR A 298 11.99 8.80 -10.98
N ARG A 299 13.12 8.16 -10.63
CA ARG A 299 13.45 6.83 -11.16
C ARG A 299 12.43 5.78 -10.72
N HIS A 300 11.93 5.86 -9.49
CA HIS A 300 10.86 4.98 -9.04
C HIS A 300 9.54 5.22 -9.78
N ALA A 301 9.18 6.48 -10.07
CA ALA A 301 8.03 6.79 -10.92
C ALA A 301 8.15 6.15 -12.31
N MET A 302 9.34 6.21 -12.93
CA MET A 302 9.63 5.55 -14.21
C MET A 302 9.49 4.04 -14.13
N GLN A 303 10.05 3.42 -13.08
CA GLN A 303 9.93 1.98 -12.86
C GLN A 303 8.47 1.55 -12.67
N ILE A 304 7.69 2.31 -11.89
CA ILE A 304 6.26 2.04 -11.68
C ILE A 304 5.51 2.15 -13.01
N LEU A 305 5.80 3.16 -13.84
CA LEU A 305 5.19 3.30 -15.15
C LEU A 305 5.53 2.12 -16.07
N SER A 306 6.79 1.70 -16.11
CA SER A 306 7.21 0.53 -16.90
C SER A 306 6.50 -0.74 -16.45
N LEU A 307 6.40 -0.98 -15.14
CA LEU A 307 5.63 -2.12 -14.61
C LEU A 307 4.16 -2.08 -15.06
N LEU A 308 3.53 -0.91 -15.06
CA LEU A 308 2.14 -0.76 -15.53
C LEU A 308 2.00 -1.11 -17.01
N LEU A 309 2.90 -0.58 -17.86
CA LEU A 309 2.84 -0.81 -19.31
C LEU A 309 3.14 -2.27 -19.68
N VAL A 310 4.17 -2.86 -19.05
CA VAL A 310 4.56 -4.26 -19.30
C VAL A 310 3.46 -5.23 -18.90
N ASN A 311 2.74 -4.97 -17.79
CA ASN A 311 1.68 -5.86 -17.31
C ASN A 311 0.29 -5.56 -17.91
N ASP A 312 0.10 -4.44 -18.60
CA ASP A 312 -1.19 -4.11 -19.22
C ASP A 312 -1.42 -4.93 -20.50
N ASN A 313 -2.57 -5.59 -20.64
CA ASN A 313 -2.87 -6.44 -21.79
C ASN A 313 -3.37 -5.65 -23.03
N GLY A 314 -3.01 -4.37 -23.14
CA GLY A 314 -3.48 -3.44 -24.18
C GLY A 314 -4.65 -2.56 -23.76
N ASN A 315 -5.20 -2.73 -22.55
CA ASN A 315 -6.44 -2.05 -22.14
C ASN A 315 -6.30 -0.51 -22.14
N THR A 316 -5.08 -0.01 -21.91
CA THR A 316 -4.80 1.42 -21.85
C THR A 316 -4.28 2.02 -23.17
N ALA A 317 -4.11 1.22 -24.23
CA ALA A 317 -3.56 1.67 -25.51
C ALA A 317 -4.38 2.82 -26.12
N LYS A 318 -5.71 2.70 -26.14
CA LYS A 318 -6.62 3.77 -26.62
C LYS A 318 -6.50 5.04 -25.80
N TYR A 319 -6.33 4.92 -24.48
CA TYR A 319 -6.15 6.07 -23.60
C TYR A 319 -4.81 6.78 -23.89
N ILE A 320 -3.71 6.02 -23.98
CA ILE A 320 -2.38 6.53 -24.33
C ILE A 320 -2.40 7.27 -25.66
N GLN A 321 -3.08 6.71 -26.68
CA GLN A 321 -3.23 7.34 -27.98
C GLN A 321 -4.05 8.63 -27.91
N LYS A 322 -5.23 8.58 -27.29
CA LYS A 322 -6.17 9.70 -27.17
C LYS A 322 -5.55 10.88 -26.43
N HIS A 323 -4.76 10.62 -25.39
CA HIS A 323 -4.11 11.64 -24.57
C HIS A 323 -2.70 11.99 -25.06
N HIS A 324 -2.26 11.43 -26.19
CA HIS A 324 -0.94 11.66 -26.79
C HIS A 324 0.23 11.45 -25.83
N LEU A 325 0.15 10.46 -24.93
CA LEU A 325 1.13 10.30 -23.85
C LEU A 325 2.54 9.93 -24.36
N ILE A 326 2.64 9.23 -25.49
CA ILE A 326 3.92 8.97 -26.17
C ILE A 326 4.61 10.28 -26.57
N LYS A 327 3.84 11.32 -26.93
CA LYS A 327 4.40 12.64 -27.28
C LYS A 327 5.11 13.28 -26.09
N PHE A 328 4.61 13.09 -24.86
CA PHE A 328 5.29 13.58 -23.66
C PHE A 328 6.67 12.96 -23.53
N LEU A 329 6.77 11.63 -23.69
CA LEU A 329 8.04 10.90 -23.64
C LEU A 329 9.00 11.33 -24.76
N LEU A 330 8.49 11.46 -25.99
CA LEU A 330 9.29 11.91 -27.14
C LEU A 330 9.85 13.32 -26.97
N MET A 331 9.09 14.24 -26.37
CA MET A 331 9.58 15.59 -26.07
C MET A 331 10.74 15.55 -25.08
N ALA A 332 10.66 14.74 -24.03
CA ALA A 332 11.75 14.55 -23.08
C ALA A 332 13.03 13.99 -23.73
N VAL A 333 12.91 13.07 -24.69
CA VAL A 333 14.06 12.54 -25.44
C VAL A 333 14.61 13.56 -26.43
N LYS A 334 13.72 14.29 -27.13
CA LYS A 334 14.10 15.31 -28.11
C LYS A 334 14.92 16.43 -27.48
N ASP A 335 14.54 16.85 -26.27
CA ASP A 335 15.18 17.96 -25.56
C ASP A 335 16.40 17.51 -24.74
N PHE A 336 16.90 16.28 -24.96
CA PHE A 336 18.06 15.74 -24.27
C PHE A 336 19.32 16.58 -24.56
N ASN A 337 19.99 16.96 -23.47
CA ASN A 337 21.31 17.56 -23.48
C ASN A 337 22.24 16.76 -22.55
N SER A 338 23.39 16.29 -23.04
CA SER A 338 24.37 15.54 -22.25
C SER A 338 24.89 16.33 -21.04
N ASP A 339 24.85 17.66 -21.12
CA ASP A 339 25.37 18.53 -20.07
C ASP A 339 24.40 18.68 -18.89
N ASP A 340 23.09 18.47 -19.11
CA ASP A 340 22.02 18.74 -18.13
C ASP A 340 21.21 17.49 -17.74
N CYS A 341 21.22 16.44 -18.58
CA CYS A 341 20.39 15.25 -18.41
C CYS A 341 21.22 14.06 -17.92
N ASP A 342 20.55 13.04 -17.36
CA ASP A 342 21.15 11.75 -17.07
C ASP A 342 20.92 10.77 -18.23
N PRO A 343 21.96 10.30 -18.94
CA PRO A 343 21.82 9.38 -20.07
C PRO A 343 21.06 8.10 -19.70
N ALA A 344 21.28 7.55 -18.51
CA ALA A 344 20.60 6.33 -18.08
C ALA A 344 19.10 6.55 -17.88
N TYR A 345 18.70 7.70 -17.33
CA TYR A 345 17.29 8.09 -17.21
C TYR A 345 16.64 8.28 -18.58
N THR A 346 17.33 8.96 -19.51
CA THR A 346 16.82 9.16 -20.89
C THR A 346 16.66 7.84 -21.63
N MET A 347 17.58 6.89 -21.48
CA MET A 347 17.41 5.55 -22.04
C MET A 347 16.19 4.82 -21.48
N GLY A 348 15.91 4.96 -20.18
CA GLY A 348 14.67 4.43 -19.61
C GLY A 348 13.39 5.05 -20.21
N ILE A 349 13.42 6.32 -20.64
CA ILE A 349 12.30 6.93 -21.38
C ILE A 349 12.16 6.30 -22.77
N VAL A 350 13.27 6.00 -23.44
CA VAL A 350 13.25 5.30 -24.74
C VAL A 350 12.63 3.91 -24.58
N ASP A 351 12.99 3.17 -23.51
CA ASP A 351 12.38 1.88 -23.21
C ASP A 351 10.86 2.00 -22.99
N LEU A 352 10.40 3.01 -22.24
CA LEU A 352 8.97 3.29 -22.08
C LEU A 352 8.24 3.60 -23.39
N ILE A 353 8.90 4.29 -24.33
CA ILE A 353 8.33 4.54 -25.68
C ILE A 353 8.13 3.21 -26.41
N MET A 354 9.13 2.32 -26.33
CA MET A 354 9.04 0.98 -26.93
C MET A 354 7.90 0.17 -26.29
N GLU A 355 7.79 0.17 -24.97
CA GLU A 355 6.69 -0.49 -24.25
C GLU A 355 5.31 0.05 -24.67
N CYS A 356 5.16 1.36 -24.83
CA CYS A 356 3.91 1.97 -25.33
C CYS A 356 3.57 1.52 -26.75
N VAL A 357 4.58 1.38 -27.63
CA VAL A 357 4.41 0.92 -29.01
C VAL A 357 4.01 -0.56 -29.00
N GLU A 358 4.68 -1.41 -28.23
CA GLU A 358 4.32 -2.83 -28.08
C GLU A 358 2.90 -3.01 -27.55
N LEU A 359 2.50 -2.19 -26.57
CA LEU A 359 1.18 -2.20 -25.98
C LEU A 359 0.07 -1.96 -27.03
N SER A 360 0.35 -1.14 -28.05
CA SER A 360 -0.60 -0.83 -29.13
C SER A 360 -0.91 -2.01 -30.06
N TYR A 361 -0.10 -3.07 -30.02
CA TYR A 361 -0.30 -4.30 -30.80
C TYR A 361 -0.87 -5.47 -29.97
N ARG A 362 -1.12 -5.27 -28.67
CA ARG A 362 -1.63 -6.34 -27.80
C ARG A 362 -3.12 -6.63 -28.06
N PRO A 363 -3.62 -7.84 -27.74
CA PRO A 363 -4.99 -8.24 -28.05
C PRO A 363 -6.09 -7.33 -27.46
N GLY A 364 -5.83 -6.63 -26.34
CA GLY A 364 -6.78 -5.71 -25.72
C GLY A 364 -6.78 -4.27 -26.25
N ALA A 365 -5.91 -3.96 -27.22
CA ALA A 365 -5.69 -2.60 -27.74
C ALA A 365 -6.84 -2.03 -28.60
#